data_AF-A0A9X2CIP3-F1
#
_entry.id   AF-A0A9X2CIP3-F1
#
_cell.length_a   1.000
_cell.length_b   1.000
_cell.length_c   1.000
_cell.angle_alpha   90.00
_cell.angle_beta   90.00
_cell.angle_gamma   90.00
#
_symmetry.space_group_name_H-M   'P 1'
#
loop_
_entity.id
_entity.type
_entity.pdbx_description
1 polymer ?
#
loop_
_entity_poly.entity_id
_entity_poly.type
_entity_poly.pdbx_seq_one_letter_code
_entity_poly.pdbx_strand_id
1 'polypeptide(L)'
;MSGLDKSQLIALLEYPRRRILQSMELRYCPHAGFYNPTDMECINCHQGMECTWMNHNDETIAVERKTVEDLKQQLLVAVDFIDSSLTPHHLSRRNCECENCIWLRKVQQTLNM
;
A
#
# COMPACT_ATOMS: atom_id res chain seq x y z
N MET A 1 -7.58 -6.30 -26.00
CA MET A 1 -7.92 -6.05 -24.58
C MET A 1 -6.81 -5.19 -24.03
N SER A 2 -7.13 -3.93 -23.72
CA SER A 2 -6.18 -2.88 -23.36
C SER A 2 -5.37 -3.28 -22.14
N GLY A 3 -4.04 -3.18 -22.24
CA GLY A 3 -3.15 -3.34 -21.08
C GLY A 3 -3.53 -2.36 -19.97
N LEU A 4 -3.22 -2.73 -18.73
CA LEU A 4 -3.43 -1.86 -17.56
C LEU A 4 -2.75 -0.51 -17.79
N ASP A 5 -3.49 0.59 -17.57
CA ASP A 5 -2.91 1.93 -17.64
C ASP A 5 -1.99 2.15 -16.44
N LYS A 6 -0.69 2.25 -16.71
CA LYS A 6 0.35 2.49 -15.72
C LYS A 6 0.07 3.72 -14.86
N SER A 7 -0.47 4.80 -15.46
CA SER A 7 -0.76 6.04 -14.74
C SER A 7 -1.87 5.84 -13.73
N GLN A 8 -2.89 5.06 -14.10
CA GLN A 8 -3.97 4.66 -13.21
C GLN A 8 -3.46 3.81 -12.04
N LEU A 9 -2.55 2.86 -12.28
CA LEU A 9 -1.95 2.05 -11.21
C LEU A 9 -1.13 2.89 -10.23
N ILE A 10 -0.37 3.87 -10.73
CA ILE A 10 0.40 4.79 -9.88
C ILE A 10 -0.54 5.63 -9.01
N ALA A 11 -1.60 6.19 -9.59
CA ALA A 11 -2.59 6.98 -8.84
C ALA A 11 -3.27 6.17 -7.72
N LEU A 12 -3.51 4.87 -7.95
CA LEU A 12 -4.09 3.99 -6.93
C LEU A 12 -3.16 3.77 -5.71
N LEU A 13 -1.85 4.05 -5.82
CA LEU A 13 -0.91 3.93 -4.70
C LEU A 13 -0.99 5.11 -3.71
N GLU A 14 -1.57 6.25 -4.09
CA GLU A 14 -1.68 7.44 -3.22
C GLU A 14 -2.46 7.18 -1.93
N TYR A 15 -3.56 6.44 -2.04
CA TYR A 15 -4.38 6.12 -0.87
C TYR A 15 -3.66 5.19 0.12
N PRO A 16 -3.15 4.01 -0.27
CA PRO A 16 -2.44 3.12 0.65
C PRO A 16 -1.16 3.73 1.22
N ARG A 17 -0.43 4.58 0.47
CA ARG A 17 0.69 5.39 1.02
C ARG A 17 0.28 6.12 2.28
N ARG A 18 -0.79 6.93 2.19
CA ARG A 18 -1.29 7.72 3.33
C ARG A 18 -1.75 6.83 4.46
N ARG A 19 -2.46 5.73 4.16
CA ARG A 19 -3.00 4.83 5.19
C ARG A 19 -1.92 4.04 5.93
N ILE A 20 -0.93 3.52 5.21
CA ILE A 20 0.20 2.79 5.79
C ILE A 20 1.07 3.75 6.61
N LEU A 21 1.36 4.95 6.09
CA LEU A 21 2.09 5.95 6.86
C LEU A 21 1.36 6.33 8.17
N GLN A 22 0.04 6.47 8.13
CA GLN A 22 -0.77 6.77 9.32
C GLN A 22 -0.83 5.62 10.34
N SER A 23 -0.61 4.38 9.92
CA SER A 23 -0.53 3.24 10.85
C SER A 23 0.87 3.02 11.42
N MET A 24 1.89 3.70 10.89
CA MET A 24 3.27 3.52 11.34
C MET A 24 3.58 4.35 12.60
N GLU A 25 4.12 3.68 13.61
CA GLU A 25 4.64 4.26 14.84
C GLU A 25 6.08 4.76 14.62
N LEU A 26 6.21 5.97 14.07
CA LEU A 26 7.51 6.57 13.72
C LEU A 26 8.16 7.37 14.85
N ARG A 27 7.43 7.70 15.93
CA ARG A 27 7.91 8.60 17.00
C ARG A 27 9.24 8.16 17.61
N TYR A 28 9.44 6.86 17.75
CA TYR A 28 10.63 6.27 18.35
C TYR A 28 11.48 5.50 17.33
N CYS A 29 11.21 5.67 16.04
CA CYS A 29 12.01 5.02 15.00
C CYS A 29 13.36 5.75 14.89
N PRO A 30 14.50 5.07 15.13
CA PRO A 30 15.82 5.68 15.00
C PRO A 30 16.17 6.00 13.54
N HIS A 31 15.43 5.38 12.60
CA HIS A 31 15.60 5.55 11.16
C HIS A 31 14.57 6.51 10.53
N ALA A 32 13.71 7.16 11.33
CA ALA A 32 12.68 8.08 10.83
C ALA A 32 11.80 7.50 9.69
N GLY A 33 11.57 6.18 9.68
CA GLY A 33 10.79 5.49 8.64
C GLY A 33 11.58 5.09 7.40
N PHE A 34 12.90 5.32 7.34
CA PHE A 34 13.76 4.84 6.25
C PHE A 34 14.27 3.43 6.55
N TYR A 35 13.80 2.44 5.80
CA TYR A 35 14.19 1.05 6.03
C TYR A 35 15.66 0.82 5.65
N ASN A 36 16.42 0.19 6.54
CA ASN A 36 17.79 -0.25 6.28
C ASN A 36 17.89 -1.79 6.32
N PRO A 37 18.12 -2.47 5.19
CA PRO A 37 18.17 -3.93 5.11
C PRO A 37 19.41 -4.55 5.80
N THR A 38 20.37 -3.73 6.22
CA THR A 38 21.60 -4.17 6.91
C THR A 38 21.58 -3.86 8.41
N ASP A 39 20.58 -3.12 8.89
CA ASP A 39 20.44 -2.77 10.29
C ASP A 39 19.57 -3.77 11.04
N MET A 40 20.09 -4.35 12.12
CA MET A 40 19.39 -5.35 12.93
C MET A 40 18.14 -4.78 13.63
N GLU A 41 18.08 -3.49 13.92
CA GLU A 41 16.87 -2.86 14.46
C GLU A 41 15.76 -2.79 13.42
N CYS A 42 16.11 -2.51 12.16
CA CYS A 42 15.17 -2.55 11.03
C CYS A 42 14.71 -3.99 10.74
N ILE A 43 15.64 -4.95 10.71
CA ILE A 43 15.35 -6.37 10.43
C ILE A 43 14.40 -6.97 11.47
N ASN A 44 14.57 -6.61 12.75
CA ASN A 44 13.74 -7.11 13.85
C ASN A 44 12.56 -6.18 14.20
N CYS A 45 12.31 -5.13 13.41
CA CYS A 45 11.22 -4.19 13.68
C CYS A 45 9.87 -4.86 13.41
N HIS A 46 8.91 -4.69 14.33
CA HIS A 46 7.55 -5.17 14.14
C HIS A 46 6.81 -4.51 12.96
N GLN A 47 7.29 -3.35 12.49
CA GLN A 47 6.75 -2.60 11.33
C GLN A 47 7.55 -2.86 10.05
N GLY A 48 8.37 -3.91 10.02
CA GLY A 48 9.32 -4.16 8.93
C GLY A 48 8.65 -4.24 7.55
N MET A 49 7.45 -4.83 7.47
CA MET A 49 6.71 -4.98 6.22
C MET A 49 6.17 -3.65 5.70
N GLU A 50 5.49 -2.89 6.55
CA GLU A 50 4.96 -1.55 6.25
C GLU A 50 6.10 -0.60 5.87
N CYS A 51 7.19 -0.61 6.63
CA CYS A 51 8.35 0.23 6.38
C CYS A 51 9.03 -0.11 5.04
N THR A 52 9.22 -1.40 4.76
CA THR A 52 9.81 -1.87 3.48
C THR A 52 8.92 -1.51 2.30
N TRP A 53 7.61 -1.75 2.41
CA TRP A 53 6.67 -1.35 1.37
C TRP A 53 6.69 0.17 1.19
N MET A 54 6.81 0.93 2.29
CA MET A 54 6.82 2.38 2.21
C MET A 54 8.04 2.92 1.49
N ASN A 55 9.22 2.41 1.80
CA ASN A 55 10.47 2.75 1.13
C ASN A 55 10.53 2.31 -0.34
N HIS A 56 9.65 1.41 -0.78
CA HIS A 56 9.53 1.06 -2.19
C HIS A 56 8.49 1.88 -2.95
N ASN A 57 7.56 2.53 -2.25
CA ASN A 57 6.42 3.16 -2.88
C ASN A 57 6.22 4.62 -2.48
N ASP A 58 7.06 5.20 -1.64
CA ASP A 58 6.99 6.61 -1.26
C ASP A 58 7.01 7.55 -2.49
N GLU A 59 6.48 8.76 -2.33
CA GLU A 59 6.42 9.81 -3.35
C GLU A 59 7.81 10.18 -3.89
N THR A 60 8.84 9.98 -3.08
CA THR A 60 10.25 10.23 -3.45
C THR A 60 10.88 9.11 -4.28
N ILE A 61 10.24 7.94 -4.33
CA ILE A 61 10.68 6.80 -5.13
C ILE A 61 10.08 6.92 -6.54
N ALA A 62 10.91 6.71 -7.56
CA ALA A 62 10.51 6.76 -8.96
C ALA A 62 9.59 5.59 -9.34
N VAL A 63 8.36 5.59 -8.83
CA VAL A 63 7.30 4.63 -9.15
C VAL A 63 6.97 4.64 -10.65
N GLU A 64 7.26 5.74 -11.34
CA GLU A 64 7.18 5.87 -12.79
C GLU A 64 8.19 4.98 -13.51
N ARG A 65 9.24 4.49 -12.85
CA ARG A 65 10.21 3.55 -13.44
C ARG A 65 9.80 2.09 -13.26
N LYS A 66 8.86 1.80 -12.35
CA LYS A 66 8.37 0.43 -12.12
C LYS A 66 7.61 -0.11 -13.34
N THR A 67 7.67 -1.41 -13.57
CA THR A 67 6.84 -2.03 -14.61
C THR A 67 5.37 -2.06 -14.17
N VAL A 68 4.46 -2.30 -15.12
CA VAL A 68 3.04 -2.51 -14.81
C VAL A 68 2.85 -3.68 -13.85
N GLU A 69 3.62 -4.76 -14.02
CA GLU A 69 3.55 -5.94 -13.16
C GLU A 69 4.04 -5.60 -11.74
N ASP A 70 5.15 -4.86 -11.61
CA ASP A 70 5.63 -4.43 -10.30
C ASP A 70 4.58 -3.57 -9.59
N LEU A 71 3.98 -2.60 -10.29
CA LEU A 71 2.93 -1.74 -9.72
C LEU A 71 1.71 -2.55 -9.27
N LYS A 72 1.32 -3.55 -10.06
CA LYS A 72 0.25 -4.49 -9.68
C LYS A 72 0.60 -5.25 -8.40
N GLN A 73 1.81 -5.79 -8.30
CA GLN A 73 2.25 -6.50 -7.08
C GLN A 73 2.23 -5.57 -5.86
N GLN A 74 2.66 -4.31 -6.00
CA GLN A 74 2.61 -3.35 -4.89
C GLN A 74 1.17 -3.01 -4.48
N LEU A 75 0.24 -2.94 -5.45
CA LEU A 75 -1.19 -2.75 -5.17
C LEU A 75 -1.80 -3.96 -4.46
N LEU A 76 -1.41 -5.19 -4.82
CA LEU A 76 -1.89 -6.40 -4.14
C LEU A 76 -1.44 -6.43 -2.67
N VAL A 77 -0.18 -6.09 -2.38
CA VAL A 77 0.30 -5.96 -1.00
C VAL A 77 -0.51 -4.90 -0.22
N ALA A 78 -0.80 -3.77 -0.87
CA ALA A 78 -1.64 -2.73 -0.27
C ALA A 78 -3.11 -3.18 -0.06
N VAL A 79 -3.64 -4.03 -0.94
CA VAL A 79 -4.98 -4.63 -0.78
C VAL A 79 -5.01 -5.49 0.47
N ASP A 80 -4.03 -6.37 0.66
CA ASP A 80 -3.95 -7.25 1.83
C ASP A 80 -3.86 -6.43 3.12
N PHE A 81 -3.05 -5.36 3.12
CA PHE A 81 -2.95 -4.44 4.26
C PHE A 81 -4.31 -3.78 4.56
N ILE A 82 -4.95 -3.17 3.56
CA ILE A 82 -6.20 -2.44 3.76
C ILE A 82 -7.33 -3.39 4.17
N ASP A 83 -7.42 -4.57 3.58
CA ASP A 83 -8.42 -5.59 3.94
C ASP A 83 -8.25 -6.06 5.38
N SER A 84 -7.00 -6.32 5.82
CA SER A 84 -6.72 -6.71 7.21
C SER A 84 -7.06 -5.61 8.24
N SER A 85 -7.13 -4.35 7.81
CA SER A 85 -7.53 -3.21 8.65
C SER A 85 -9.04 -3.04 8.80
N LEU A 86 -9.86 -3.83 8.08
CA LEU A 86 -11.31 -3.71 8.11
C LEU A 86 -11.91 -4.41 9.34
N THR A 87 -12.87 -3.73 9.97
CA THR A 87 -13.69 -4.36 11.02
C THR A 87 -14.81 -5.23 10.41
N PRO A 88 -15.39 -6.19 11.16
CA PRO A 88 -16.47 -7.05 10.66
C PRO A 88 -17.68 -6.32 10.07
N HIS A 89 -17.92 -5.06 10.47
CA HIS A 89 -18.99 -4.22 9.91
C HIS A 89 -18.84 -3.94 8.41
N HIS A 90 -17.63 -4.05 7.84
CA HIS A 90 -17.36 -3.84 6.42
C HIS A 90 -17.68 -5.08 5.56
N LEU A 91 -17.59 -6.29 6.15
CA LEU A 91 -17.78 -7.56 5.45
C LEU A 91 -19.23 -7.81 5.00
N SER A 92 -20.19 -7.10 5.60
CA SER A 92 -21.63 -7.30 5.32
C SER A 92 -22.23 -6.31 4.32
N ARG A 93 -21.51 -5.27 3.89
CA ARG A 93 -22.07 -4.22 3.03
C ARG A 93 -21.24 -4.02 1.77
N ARG A 94 -21.71 -4.63 0.67
CA ARG A 94 -21.33 -4.26 -0.71
C ARG A 94 -21.52 -2.75 -1.02
N ASN A 95 -22.24 -2.03 -0.15
CA ASN A 95 -22.56 -0.61 -0.25
C ASN A 95 -21.79 0.26 0.76
N CYS A 96 -20.71 -0.22 1.38
CA CYS A 96 -19.92 0.65 2.24
C CYS A 96 -19.22 1.74 1.41
N GLU A 97 -19.39 2.99 1.83
CA GLU A 97 -18.85 4.19 1.17
C GLU A 97 -17.66 4.79 1.93
N CYS A 98 -17.06 4.06 2.88
CA CYS A 98 -15.82 4.52 3.49
C CYS A 98 -14.66 4.47 2.48
N GLU A 99 -13.62 5.25 2.73
CA GLU A 99 -12.48 5.37 1.81
C GLU A 99 -11.81 4.02 1.52
N ASN A 100 -11.68 3.14 2.53
CA ASN A 100 -11.13 1.78 2.35
C ASN A 100 -11.95 0.99 1.32
N CYS A 101 -13.27 0.92 1.50
CA CYS A 101 -14.16 0.15 0.62
C CYS A 101 -14.30 0.79 -0.77
N ILE A 102 -14.21 2.11 -0.89
CA ILE A 102 -14.17 2.80 -2.18
C ILE A 102 -12.86 2.45 -2.91
N TRP A 103 -11.73 2.52 -2.23
CA TRP A 103 -10.43 2.20 -2.82
C TRP A 103 -10.33 0.73 -3.23
N LEU A 104 -10.73 -0.20 -2.37
CA LEU A 104 -10.71 -1.64 -2.68
C LEU A 104 -11.52 -1.96 -3.94
N ARG A 105 -12.73 -1.41 -4.07
CA ARG A 105 -13.56 -1.60 -5.28
C ARG A 105 -12.89 -1.03 -6.53
N LYS A 106 -12.25 0.14 -6.45
CA LYS A 106 -11.52 0.74 -7.58
C LYS A 106 -10.34 -0.12 -8.01
N VAL A 107 -9.58 -0.68 -7.06
CA VAL A 107 -8.46 -1.57 -7.37
C VAL A 107 -8.95 -2.87 -8.00
N GLN A 108 -9.99 -3.51 -7.45
CA GLN A 108 -10.59 -4.73 -8.01
C GLN A 108 -11.05 -4.52 -9.47
N GLN A 109 -11.76 -3.43 -9.73
CA GLN A 109 -12.18 -3.05 -11.09
C GLN A 109 -11.00 -2.82 -12.02
N THR A 110 -9.94 -2.17 -11.54
CA THR A 110 -8.74 -1.87 -12.34
C THR A 110 -7.95 -3.14 -12.65
N LEU A 111 -7.83 -4.07 -11.69
CA LEU A 111 -7.06 -5.31 -11.81
C LEU A 111 -7.85 -6.48 -12.41
N ASN A 112 -9.15 -6.30 -12.69
CA ASN A 112 -10.08 -7.34 -13.12
C ASN A 112 -10.16 -8.53 -12.13
N MET A 113 -10.31 -8.22 -10.84
CA MET A 113 -10.47 -9.18 -9.74
C MET A 113 -11.91 -9.26 -9.24
#